data_AF-A0A5N7B0P5-F1
#
_entry.id   AF-A0A5N7B0P5-F1
#
_cell.length_a   1.000
_cell.length_b   1.000
_cell.length_c   1.000
_cell.angle_alpha   90.00
_cell.angle_beta   90.00
_cell.angle_gamma   90.00
#
_symmetry.space_group_name_H-M   'P 1'
#
loop_
_entity.id
_entity.type
_entity.pdbx_description
1 polymer ?
#
loop_
_entity_poly.entity_id
_entity_poly.type
_entity_poly.pdbx_seq_one_letter_code
_entity_poly.pdbx_strand_id
1 'polypeptide(L)'
;MTLTLDPPKSSLLEQLNSPPKASLQILGTHITNEQTKVIDFDLWVDCLKIVGIRSGQFLTNCESDCQSWNHSANGCSFEAILDGWLNEWLGDRTDGRSWTLSKLVSFPDHDCAAMKAHIERLARRIAYGGSVEVVFHTPSIEADALPEKHDVQIRAEWTFDCPFTPTDQVWNELVMNAMVDRKKGWISLNDPKRSYGMSPFRRAIRHGNNSRIVSQEQNANGFTLSVQQFSRWGCDGSP
;
A
#
# COMPACT_ATOMS: atom_id res chain seq x y z
N MET A 1 25.00 -19.82 29.15
CA MET A 1 23.78 -19.24 29.75
C MET A 1 23.70 -17.81 29.26
N THR A 2 22.81 -17.53 28.33
CA THR A 2 22.63 -16.20 27.75
C THR A 2 21.59 -15.48 28.61
N LEU A 3 22.01 -14.44 29.33
CA LEU A 3 21.09 -13.52 30.00
C LEU A 3 20.32 -12.77 28.91
N THR A 4 19.07 -13.16 28.68
CA THR A 4 18.09 -12.30 28.02
C THR A 4 17.85 -11.12 28.95
N LEU A 5 18.61 -10.03 28.75
CA LEU A 5 18.26 -8.75 29.33
C LEU A 5 16.92 -8.33 28.73
N ASP A 6 15.92 -8.12 29.59
CA ASP A 6 14.67 -7.49 29.21
C ASP A 6 14.98 -6.19 28.46
N PRO A 7 14.41 -5.95 27.27
CA PRO A 7 14.73 -4.77 26.50
C PRO A 7 14.37 -3.52 27.32
N PRO A 8 15.28 -2.53 27.45
CA PRO A 8 15.06 -1.37 28.29
C PRO A 8 13.84 -0.58 27.80
N LYS A 9 13.12 0.05 28.73
CA LYS A 9 11.95 0.91 28.46
C LYS A 9 12.19 1.92 27.32
N SER A 10 13.40 2.44 27.19
CA SER A 10 13.81 3.32 26.09
C SER A 10 13.74 2.62 24.72
N SER A 11 14.15 1.35 24.63
CA SER A 11 14.07 0.56 23.40
C SER A 11 12.63 0.30 22.97
N LEU A 12 11.71 0.09 23.93
CA LEU A 12 10.28 -0.05 23.63
C LEU A 12 9.67 1.22 23.05
N LEU A 13 9.97 2.37 23.65
CA LEU A 13 9.48 3.66 23.16
C LEU A 13 10.10 4.02 21.80
N GLU A 14 11.39 3.75 21.59
CA GLU A 14 12.03 3.89 20.27
C GLU A 14 11.39 2.98 19.22
N GLN A 15 11.12 1.72 19.57
CA GLN A 15 10.42 0.81 18.68
C GLN A 15 9.00 1.30 18.40
N LEU A 16 8.26 1.78 19.39
CA LEU A 16 6.93 2.32 19.20
C LEU A 16 6.96 3.55 18.30
N ASN A 17 7.88 4.49 18.52
CA ASN A 17 8.03 5.69 17.69
C ASN A 17 8.46 5.38 16.23
N SER A 18 8.86 4.15 15.94
CA SER A 18 9.13 3.68 14.59
C SER A 18 7.85 3.06 13.98
N PRO A 19 7.20 3.71 13.00
CA PRO A 19 6.01 3.18 12.34
C PRO A 19 6.34 1.90 11.55
N PRO A 20 5.37 0.98 11.39
CA PRO A 20 5.54 -0.18 10.50
C PRO A 20 5.66 0.26 9.04
N LYS A 21 6.35 -0.54 8.22
CA LYS A 21 6.55 -0.24 6.79
C LYS A 21 5.36 -0.69 5.95
N ALA A 22 4.38 0.17 5.72
CA ALA A 22 3.26 -0.17 4.83
C ALA A 22 3.58 0.07 3.35
N SER A 23 3.06 -0.77 2.47
CA SER A 23 3.17 -0.60 1.02
C SER A 23 1.88 -0.98 0.29
N LEU A 24 1.68 -0.38 -0.88
CA LEU A 24 0.56 -0.67 -1.77
C LEU A 24 1.09 -1.33 -3.04
N GLN A 25 0.56 -2.51 -3.37
CA GLN A 25 0.81 -3.20 -4.62
C GLN A 25 -0.35 -2.95 -5.59
N ILE A 26 -0.02 -2.60 -6.83
CA ILE A 26 -0.96 -2.47 -7.95
C ILE A 26 -0.53 -3.47 -9.03
N LEU A 27 -1.29 -4.55 -9.14
CA LEU A 27 -0.99 -5.67 -10.02
C LEU A 27 -1.94 -5.68 -11.21
N GLY A 28 -1.40 -5.60 -12.42
CA GLY A 28 -2.13 -5.74 -13.68
C GLY A 28 -1.89 -7.11 -14.27
N THR A 29 -2.95 -7.88 -14.47
CA THR A 29 -2.87 -9.17 -15.15
C THR A 29 -3.89 -9.34 -16.25
N HIS A 30 -3.61 -10.20 -17.22
CA HIS A 30 -4.61 -10.69 -18.18
C HIS A 30 -4.55 -12.21 -18.27
N ILE A 31 -5.65 -12.79 -18.75
CA ILE A 31 -5.76 -14.22 -19.03
C ILE A 31 -5.58 -14.40 -20.53
N THR A 32 -4.65 -15.27 -20.92
CA THR A 32 -4.44 -15.61 -22.33
C THR A 32 -5.51 -16.58 -22.85
N ASN A 33 -5.58 -16.78 -24.15
CA ASN A 33 -6.42 -17.79 -24.80
C ASN A 33 -6.12 -19.21 -24.29
N GLU A 34 -4.88 -19.44 -23.84
CA GLU A 34 -4.43 -20.67 -23.19
C GLU A 34 -4.78 -20.73 -21.70
N GLN A 35 -5.66 -19.83 -21.22
CA GLN A 35 -6.08 -19.68 -19.83
C GLN A 35 -4.91 -19.42 -18.85
N THR A 36 -3.79 -18.89 -19.34
CA THR A 36 -2.63 -18.58 -18.51
C THR A 36 -2.71 -17.15 -17.99
N LYS A 37 -2.51 -16.94 -16.69
CA LYS A 37 -2.46 -15.60 -16.08
C LYS A 37 -1.08 -14.98 -16.33
N VAL A 38 -1.05 -13.89 -17.09
CA VAL A 38 0.16 -13.11 -17.39
C VAL A 38 0.16 -11.83 -16.57
N ILE A 39 1.32 -11.47 -16.02
CA ILE A 39 1.53 -10.21 -15.28
C ILE A 39 2.04 -9.15 -16.26
N ASP A 40 1.21 -8.14 -16.53
CA ASP A 40 1.55 -7.00 -17.39
C ASP A 40 2.34 -5.92 -16.64
N PHE A 41 1.98 -5.65 -15.39
CA PHE A 41 2.69 -4.72 -14.50
C PHE A 41 2.50 -5.12 -13.04
N ASP A 42 3.48 -4.80 -12.20
CA ASP A 42 3.48 -5.07 -10.77
C ASP A 42 4.15 -3.89 -10.06
N LEU A 43 3.34 -2.90 -9.65
CA LEU A 43 3.82 -1.64 -9.12
C LEU A 43 3.75 -1.63 -7.60
N TRP A 44 4.82 -1.16 -6.96
CA TRP A 44 4.89 -1.03 -5.50
C TRP A 44 5.02 0.43 -5.11
N VAL A 45 4.21 0.88 -4.14
CA VAL A 45 4.19 2.26 -3.63
C VAL A 45 4.41 2.22 -2.14
N ASP A 46 5.36 3.01 -1.63
CA ASP A 46 5.55 3.18 -0.19
C ASP A 46 4.43 4.03 0.41
N CYS A 47 3.81 3.55 1.48
CA CYS A 47 2.81 4.29 2.24
C CYS A 47 3.49 5.06 3.37
N LEU A 48 4.16 6.17 3.02
CA LEU A 48 4.97 6.96 3.97
C LEU A 48 4.17 7.93 4.84
N LYS A 49 2.92 8.24 4.48
CA LYS A 49 2.10 9.19 5.24
C LYS A 49 1.44 8.49 6.42
N ILE A 50 2.10 8.58 7.56
CA ILE A 50 1.63 8.02 8.83
C ILE A 50 0.70 9.03 9.50
N VAL A 51 -0.50 8.58 9.86
CA VAL A 51 -1.43 9.39 10.66
C VAL A 51 -1.07 9.28 12.15
N GLY A 52 -0.67 8.08 12.58
CA GLY A 52 -0.25 7.78 13.95
C GLY A 52 -0.87 6.49 14.47
N ILE A 53 -0.78 6.29 15.78
CA ILE A 53 -1.42 5.18 16.48
C ILE A 53 -2.89 5.55 16.72
N ARG A 54 -3.80 4.72 16.21
CA ARG A 54 -5.24 4.89 16.35
C ARG A 54 -5.78 4.19 17.57
N SER A 55 -5.29 3.00 17.84
CA SER A 55 -5.68 2.20 19.00
C SER A 55 -4.50 1.43 19.55
N GLY A 56 -4.61 1.03 20.81
CA GLY A 56 -3.61 0.16 21.41
C GLY A 56 -4.20 -0.69 22.52
N GLN A 57 -3.52 -1.79 22.81
CA GLN A 57 -3.95 -2.77 23.81
C GLN A 57 -2.74 -3.24 24.61
N PHE A 58 -2.94 -3.36 25.91
CA PHE A 58 -2.04 -4.05 26.83
C PHE A 58 -2.74 -5.34 27.22
N LEU A 59 -2.19 -6.47 26.81
CA LEU A 59 -2.73 -7.79 27.07
C LEU A 59 -1.80 -8.51 28.03
N THR A 60 -2.36 -9.09 29.09
CA THR A 60 -1.60 -9.87 30.07
C THR A 60 -2.31 -11.21 30.29
N ASN A 61 -1.69 -12.11 31.06
CA ASN A 61 -2.33 -13.36 31.48
C ASN A 61 -3.53 -13.16 32.40
N CYS A 62 -3.70 -11.96 32.98
CA CYS A 62 -4.83 -11.60 33.82
C CYS A 62 -5.75 -10.61 33.08
N GLU A 63 -6.98 -11.02 32.79
CA GLU A 63 -7.93 -10.19 32.05
C GLU A 63 -8.27 -8.86 32.77
N SER A 64 -8.22 -8.83 34.10
CA SER A 64 -8.47 -7.61 34.88
C SER A 64 -7.39 -6.54 34.68
N ASP A 65 -6.21 -6.96 34.24
CA ASP A 65 -5.04 -6.09 34.07
C ASP A 65 -4.88 -5.68 32.59
N CYS A 66 -5.76 -6.18 31.71
CA CYS A 66 -5.81 -5.77 30.32
C CYS A 66 -6.40 -4.36 30.20
N GLN A 67 -5.78 -3.54 29.36
CA GLN A 67 -6.24 -2.17 29.13
C GLN A 67 -6.22 -1.85 27.63
N SER A 68 -7.23 -1.10 27.19
CA SER A 68 -7.35 -0.62 25.81
C SER A 68 -7.29 0.89 25.74
N TRP A 69 -6.70 1.39 24.67
CA TRP A 69 -6.60 2.81 24.34
C TRP A 69 -7.17 3.07 22.94
N ASN A 70 -7.84 4.20 22.79
CA ASN A 70 -8.28 4.69 21.49
C ASN A 70 -8.07 6.20 21.39
N HIS A 71 -7.49 6.65 20.28
CA HIS A 71 -7.22 8.06 20.02
C HIS A 71 -8.47 8.94 20.11
N SER A 72 -9.63 8.45 19.67
CA SER A 72 -10.87 9.25 19.69
C SER A 72 -11.53 9.39 21.07
N ALA A 73 -11.18 8.51 22.01
CA ALA A 73 -11.82 8.43 23.32
C ALA A 73 -10.95 8.97 24.46
N ASN A 74 -9.65 9.11 24.24
CA ASN A 74 -8.68 9.41 25.30
C ASN A 74 -7.99 10.76 25.04
N GLY A 75 -7.87 11.59 26.09
CA GLY A 75 -7.25 12.92 26.00
C GLY A 75 -5.71 12.92 26.01
N CYS A 76 -5.07 11.75 26.07
CA CYS A 76 -3.62 11.58 26.12
C CYS A 76 -3.17 10.58 25.05
N SER A 77 -1.93 10.73 24.58
CA SER A 77 -1.36 9.86 23.56
C SER A 77 -1.12 8.43 24.07
N PHE A 78 -1.01 7.47 23.15
CA PHE A 78 -0.77 6.07 23.51
C PHE A 78 0.56 5.90 24.27
N GLU A 79 1.58 6.66 23.89
CA GLU A 79 2.91 6.66 24.53
C GLU A 79 2.82 7.09 25.99
N ALA A 80 2.02 8.11 26.31
CA ALA A 80 1.87 8.60 27.68
C ALA A 80 1.20 7.54 28.58
N ILE A 81 0.22 6.81 28.05
CA ILE A 81 -0.47 5.75 28.78
C ILE A 81 0.41 4.51 28.90
N LEU A 82 1.14 4.15 27.85
CA LEU A 82 2.15 3.10 27.90
C LEU A 82 3.22 3.42 28.96
N ASP A 83 3.70 4.65 29.04
CA ASP A 83 4.72 5.05 30.01
C ASP A 83 4.23 4.86 31.45
N GLY A 84 3.04 5.37 31.75
CA GLY A 84 2.39 5.22 33.07
C GLY A 84 2.14 3.76 33.41
N TRP A 85 1.52 3.02 32.49
CA TRP A 85 1.22 1.60 32.68
C TRP A 85 2.48 0.77 32.89
N LEU A 86 3.55 1.01 32.12
CA LEU A 86 4.83 0.33 32.33
C LEU A 86 5.44 0.67 33.69
N ASN A 87 5.33 1.90 34.17
CA ASN A 87 5.86 2.28 35.49
C ASN A 87 5.10 1.58 36.63
N GLU A 88 3.77 1.57 36.54
CA GLU A 88 2.90 0.86 37.50
C GLU A 88 3.17 -0.63 37.47
N TRP A 89 3.18 -1.21 36.26
CA TRP A 89 3.49 -2.61 36.07
C TRP A 89 4.89 -2.89 36.65
N LEU A 90 5.97 -2.30 36.11
CA LEU A 90 7.36 -2.52 36.54
C LEU A 90 7.62 -2.24 38.03
N GLY A 91 6.83 -1.37 38.67
CA GLY A 91 6.91 -1.09 40.11
C GLY A 91 6.45 -2.24 41.02
N ASP A 92 5.49 -3.07 40.57
CA ASP A 92 4.74 -3.98 41.45
C ASP A 92 5.27 -5.42 41.61
N ARG A 93 6.31 -5.83 40.87
CA ARG A 93 6.83 -7.23 40.85
C ARG A 93 8.33 -7.32 40.59
N THR A 94 8.98 -8.24 41.31
CA THR A 94 10.44 -8.37 41.42
C THR A 94 11.13 -9.30 40.40
N ASP A 95 10.41 -10.10 39.61
CA ASP A 95 11.03 -11.14 38.77
C ASP A 95 10.78 -10.97 37.26
N GLY A 96 11.80 -11.35 36.48
CA GLY A 96 12.01 -11.26 35.02
C GLY A 96 10.78 -10.94 34.17
N ARG A 97 10.80 -9.77 33.53
CA ARG A 97 9.63 -9.18 32.91
C ARG A 97 9.84 -8.92 31.45
N SER A 98 9.27 -9.80 30.66
CA SER A 98 9.42 -9.77 29.24
C SER A 98 8.10 -9.40 28.57
N TRP A 99 8.19 -8.53 27.58
CA TRP A 99 7.05 -7.98 26.85
C TRP A 99 7.27 -8.15 25.35
N THR A 100 6.18 -8.15 24.59
CA THR A 100 6.23 -8.15 23.11
C THR A 100 5.46 -6.96 22.57
N LEU A 101 6.05 -6.22 21.62
CA LEU A 101 5.36 -5.17 20.88
C LEU A 101 4.89 -5.70 19.52
N SER A 102 3.58 -5.74 19.30
CA SER A 102 2.97 -6.04 18.02
C SER A 102 2.46 -4.76 17.36
N LYS A 103 3.06 -4.37 16.23
CA LYS A 103 2.61 -3.24 15.43
C LYS A 103 1.60 -3.73 14.41
N LEU A 104 0.35 -3.41 14.65
CA LEU A 104 -0.74 -3.68 13.71
C LEU A 104 -0.89 -2.49 12.77
N VAL A 105 -1.42 -2.75 11.59
CA VAL A 105 -1.75 -1.69 10.64
C VAL A 105 -3.19 -1.87 10.21
N SER A 106 -3.94 -0.78 10.29
CA SER A 106 -5.27 -0.69 9.73
C SER A 106 -5.26 0.26 8.54
N PHE A 107 -5.87 -0.17 7.45
CA PHE A 107 -6.24 0.69 6.34
C PHE A 107 -7.76 0.67 6.25
N PRO A 108 -8.46 1.81 6.39
CA PRO A 108 -9.92 1.80 6.43
C PRO A 108 -10.52 1.19 5.15
N ASP A 109 -11.50 0.28 5.29
CA ASP A 109 -12.09 -0.45 4.16
C ASP A 109 -12.63 0.48 3.07
N HIS A 110 -13.23 1.61 3.47
CA HIS A 110 -13.76 2.61 2.55
C HIS A 110 -12.66 3.27 1.70
N ASP A 111 -11.51 3.58 2.30
CA ASP A 111 -10.35 4.14 1.62
C ASP A 111 -9.73 3.11 0.67
N CYS A 112 -9.71 1.84 1.07
CA CYS A 112 -9.25 0.73 0.24
C CYS A 112 -10.09 0.59 -1.03
N ALA A 113 -11.42 0.60 -0.87
CA ALA A 113 -12.36 0.50 -1.99
C ALA A 113 -12.25 1.72 -2.93
N ALA A 114 -12.13 2.92 -2.36
CA ALA A 114 -11.98 4.15 -3.13
C ALA A 114 -10.67 4.16 -3.94
N MET A 115 -9.56 3.72 -3.33
CA MET A 115 -8.26 3.59 -4.01
C MET A 115 -8.32 2.55 -5.14
N LYS A 116 -8.90 1.37 -4.89
CA LYS A 116 -9.14 0.34 -5.92
C LYS A 116 -9.90 0.90 -7.11
N ALA A 117 -11.05 1.53 -6.88
CA ALA A 117 -11.87 2.11 -7.93
C ALA A 117 -11.13 3.22 -8.71
N HIS A 118 -10.29 4.01 -8.03
CA HIS A 118 -9.48 5.03 -8.67
C HIS A 118 -8.39 4.43 -9.57
N ILE A 119 -7.66 3.43 -9.09
CA ILE A 119 -6.64 2.72 -9.87
C ILE A 119 -7.24 2.05 -11.11
N GLU A 120 -8.39 1.39 -10.98
CA GLU A 120 -9.11 0.84 -12.13
C GLU A 120 -9.53 1.91 -13.15
N ARG A 121 -9.85 3.12 -12.68
CA ARG A 121 -10.16 4.25 -13.55
C ARG A 121 -8.90 4.72 -14.30
N LEU A 122 -7.74 4.74 -13.66
CA LEU A 122 -6.46 5.05 -14.30
C LEU A 122 -6.10 4.02 -15.37
N ALA A 123 -6.26 2.72 -15.06
CA ALA A 123 -6.07 1.64 -16.02
C ALA A 123 -6.98 1.79 -17.25
N ARG A 124 -8.26 2.11 -17.05
CA ARG A 124 -9.20 2.38 -18.15
C ARG A 124 -8.79 3.59 -19.00
N ARG A 125 -8.25 4.65 -18.39
CA ARG A 125 -7.78 5.86 -19.10
C ARG A 125 -6.62 5.58 -20.05
N ILE A 126 -5.84 4.54 -19.79
CA ILE A 126 -4.76 4.09 -20.68
C ILE A 126 -5.17 2.91 -21.56
N ALA A 127 -6.49 2.64 -21.70
CA ALA A 127 -7.05 1.53 -22.46
C ALA A 127 -6.52 0.14 -22.05
N TYR A 128 -6.16 -0.04 -20.78
CA TYR A 128 -5.87 -1.37 -20.26
C TYR A 128 -7.18 -2.16 -20.14
N GLY A 129 -7.19 -3.38 -20.66
CA GLY A 129 -8.35 -4.28 -20.69
C GLY A 129 -8.22 -5.50 -19.78
N GLY A 130 -7.07 -5.69 -19.13
CA GLY A 130 -6.86 -6.76 -18.17
C GLY A 130 -7.52 -6.48 -16.81
N SER A 131 -7.32 -7.40 -15.88
CA SER A 131 -7.74 -7.27 -14.49
C SER A 131 -6.69 -6.48 -13.69
N VAL A 132 -7.17 -5.67 -12.74
CA VAL A 132 -6.31 -4.91 -11.83
C VAL A 132 -6.64 -5.31 -10.40
N GLU A 133 -5.62 -5.72 -9.66
CA GLU A 133 -5.69 -6.03 -8.24
C GLU A 133 -4.91 -4.98 -7.47
N VAL A 134 -5.47 -4.48 -6.37
CA VAL A 134 -4.77 -3.56 -5.47
C VAL A 134 -4.75 -4.17 -4.08
N VAL A 135 -3.55 -4.38 -3.56
CA VAL A 135 -3.32 -5.07 -2.29
C VAL A 135 -2.49 -4.17 -1.38
N PHE A 136 -2.94 -4.00 -0.15
CA PHE A 136 -2.18 -3.29 0.86
C PHE A 136 -1.36 -4.31 1.66
N HIS A 137 -0.05 -4.13 1.64
CA HIS A 137 0.91 -4.97 2.33
C HIS A 137 1.43 -4.26 3.56
N THR A 138 1.51 -5.01 4.63
CA THR A 138 2.12 -4.60 5.88
C THR A 138 3.18 -5.64 6.20
N PRO A 139 4.29 -5.31 6.87
CA PRO A 139 5.17 -6.33 7.39
C PRO A 139 4.28 -7.26 8.20
N SER A 140 4.22 -8.52 7.78
CA SER A 140 3.64 -9.55 8.61
C SER A 140 4.31 -9.37 9.96
N ILE A 141 3.52 -9.34 11.03
CA ILE A 141 4.05 -9.74 12.32
C ILE A 141 4.58 -11.14 12.02
N GLU A 142 5.90 -11.26 11.84
CA GLU A 142 6.55 -12.54 12.02
C GLU A 142 6.12 -12.93 13.42
N ALA A 143 5.11 -13.80 13.47
CA ALA A 143 4.80 -14.61 14.63
C ALA A 143 5.93 -15.65 14.82
N ASP A 144 7.15 -15.32 14.38
CA ASP A 144 8.33 -16.14 14.57
C ASP A 144 8.73 -15.99 16.02
N ALA A 145 8.29 -17.02 16.74
CA ALA A 145 8.32 -17.18 18.17
C ALA A 145 7.53 -16.07 18.88
N LEU A 146 6.24 -16.32 19.12
CA LEU A 146 5.80 -16.22 20.51
C LEU A 146 6.81 -17.04 21.31
N PRO A 147 7.69 -16.46 22.14
CA PRO A 147 8.24 -17.26 23.20
C PRO A 147 7.01 -17.57 24.04
N GLU A 148 6.78 -18.84 24.36
CA GLU A 148 5.79 -19.27 25.36
C GLU A 148 6.09 -18.68 26.78
N LYS A 149 6.77 -17.53 26.87
CA LYS A 149 7.51 -16.99 28.01
C LYS A 149 7.35 -15.49 28.26
N HIS A 150 6.54 -14.77 27.47
CA HIS A 150 6.35 -13.31 27.68
C HIS A 150 5.04 -13.03 28.42
N ASP A 151 5.12 -12.25 29.50
CA ASP A 151 4.00 -12.00 30.42
C ASP A 151 3.00 -10.96 29.88
N VAL A 152 3.43 -10.15 28.92
CA VAL A 152 2.66 -9.01 28.39
C VAL A 152 2.83 -8.88 26.87
N GLN A 153 1.70 -8.69 26.18
CA GLN A 153 1.67 -8.28 24.79
C GLN A 153 1.11 -6.85 24.66
N ILE A 154 1.92 -5.96 24.11
CA ILE A 154 1.55 -4.59 23.75
C ILE A 154 1.19 -4.59 22.27
N ARG A 155 -0.04 -4.21 21.91
CA ARG A 155 -0.48 -4.05 20.52
C ARG A 155 -0.67 -2.57 20.24
N ALA A 156 -0.07 -2.06 19.16
CA ALA A 156 -0.26 -0.70 18.70
C ALA A 156 -0.76 -0.74 17.25
N GLU A 157 -1.98 -0.25 17.03
CA GLU A 157 -2.59 -0.18 15.70
C GLU A 157 -2.30 1.16 15.06
N TRP A 158 -1.50 1.13 14.00
CA TRP A 158 -1.15 2.27 13.18
C TRP A 158 -2.20 2.50 12.11
N THR A 159 -2.48 3.76 11.84
CA THR A 159 -3.27 4.19 10.69
C THR A 159 -2.39 4.95 9.71
N PHE A 160 -2.55 4.63 8.43
CA PHE A 160 -1.86 5.27 7.33
C PHE A 160 -2.85 6.00 6.47
N ASP A 161 -2.44 7.16 5.97
CA ASP A 161 -3.18 7.83 4.92
C ASP A 161 -2.98 7.10 3.60
N CYS A 162 -3.97 7.28 2.74
CA CYS A 162 -3.89 6.86 1.36
C CYS A 162 -2.63 7.47 0.69
N PRO A 163 -1.79 6.68 -0.01
CA PRO A 163 -0.50 7.17 -0.52
C PRO A 163 -0.66 8.34 -1.49
N PHE A 164 -1.79 8.39 -2.20
CA PHE A 164 -2.21 9.50 -3.04
C PHE A 164 -3.73 9.50 -3.21
N THR A 165 -4.28 10.64 -3.62
CA THR A 165 -5.73 10.80 -3.81
C THR A 165 -6.08 10.93 -5.30
N PRO A 166 -7.36 10.78 -5.69
CA PRO A 166 -7.77 10.96 -7.07
C PRO A 166 -7.43 12.33 -7.68
N THR A 167 -7.29 13.36 -6.85
CA THR A 167 -6.92 14.72 -7.26
C THR A 167 -5.42 14.89 -7.46
N ASP A 168 -4.60 13.93 -7.04
CA ASP A 168 -3.14 13.99 -7.20
C ASP A 168 -2.73 13.66 -8.64
N GLN A 169 -2.69 14.69 -9.47
CA GLN A 169 -2.40 14.52 -10.90
C GLN A 169 -0.97 13.98 -11.15
N VAL A 170 0.00 14.32 -10.30
CA VAL A 170 1.38 13.87 -10.44
C VAL A 170 1.46 12.36 -10.21
N TRP A 171 0.83 11.87 -9.15
CA TRP A 171 0.73 10.42 -8.91
C TRP A 171 -0.08 9.70 -9.99
N ASN A 172 -1.20 10.28 -10.42
CA ASN A 172 -2.01 9.70 -11.50
C ASN A 172 -1.19 9.47 -12.77
N GLU A 173 -0.42 10.49 -13.19
CA GLU A 173 0.45 10.39 -14.36
C GLU A 173 1.60 9.40 -14.14
N LEU A 174 2.21 9.38 -12.94
CA LEU A 174 3.27 8.44 -12.61
C LEU A 174 2.79 6.98 -12.70
N VAL A 175 1.66 6.67 -12.07
CA VAL A 175 1.06 5.33 -12.09
C VAL A 175 0.69 4.91 -13.50
N MET A 176 -0.01 5.78 -14.26
CA MET A 176 -0.38 5.47 -15.64
C MET A 176 0.85 5.22 -16.53
N ASN A 177 1.91 6.03 -16.39
CA ASN A 177 3.13 5.79 -17.16
C ASN A 177 3.82 4.48 -16.76
N ALA A 178 3.88 4.17 -15.46
CA ALA A 178 4.49 2.92 -14.98
C ALA A 178 3.72 1.68 -15.46
N MET A 179 2.39 1.75 -15.52
CA MET A 179 1.54 0.70 -16.13
C MET A 179 1.87 0.51 -17.61
N VAL A 180 1.91 1.60 -18.39
CA VAL A 180 2.24 1.56 -19.83
C VAL A 180 3.66 1.04 -20.09
N ASP A 181 4.59 1.38 -19.21
CA ASP A 181 5.98 0.91 -19.25
C ASP A 181 6.13 -0.56 -18.82
N ARG A 182 5.02 -1.23 -18.42
CA ARG A 182 5.01 -2.60 -17.90
C ARG A 182 5.99 -2.80 -16.74
N LYS A 183 6.12 -1.76 -15.90
CA LYS A 183 7.09 -1.75 -14.81
C LYS A 183 6.76 -2.85 -13.78
N LYS A 184 7.81 -3.46 -13.24
CA LYS A 184 7.77 -4.36 -12.10
C LYS A 184 8.67 -3.80 -11.00
N GLY A 185 8.12 -3.53 -9.83
CA GLY A 185 8.81 -2.98 -8.66
C GLY A 185 8.35 -1.58 -8.25
N TRP A 186 9.17 -0.94 -7.42
CA TRP A 186 8.85 0.30 -6.73
C TRP A 186 8.75 1.51 -7.65
N ILE A 187 7.75 2.36 -7.40
CA ILE A 187 7.59 3.67 -8.04
C ILE A 187 7.69 4.77 -6.98
N SER A 188 8.42 5.83 -7.32
CA SER A 188 8.62 6.97 -6.41
C SER A 188 8.43 8.29 -7.14
N LEU A 189 7.93 9.31 -6.44
CA LEU A 189 7.92 10.69 -6.95
C LEU A 189 9.35 11.24 -7.14
N ASN A 190 10.33 10.65 -6.46
CA ASN A 190 11.73 11.03 -6.59
C ASN A 190 12.40 10.38 -7.81
N ASP A 191 11.73 9.43 -8.47
CA ASP A 191 12.26 8.85 -9.70
C ASP A 191 12.46 9.96 -10.75
N PRO A 192 13.56 9.92 -11.53
CA PRO A 192 13.80 10.92 -12.57
C PRO A 192 12.59 11.00 -13.51
N LYS A 193 12.01 12.20 -13.63
CA LYS A 193 10.88 12.43 -14.55
C LYS A 193 11.34 12.10 -15.97
N ARG A 194 10.80 11.03 -16.52
CA ARG A 194 10.99 10.70 -17.93
C ARG A 194 10.15 11.66 -18.78
N SER A 195 10.82 12.36 -19.70
CA SER A 195 10.15 13.20 -20.70
C SER A 195 9.59 12.32 -21.81
N TYR A 196 8.34 11.88 -21.66
CA TYR A 196 7.74 10.95 -22.63
C TYR A 196 7.22 11.62 -23.91
N GLY A 197 7.02 12.94 -23.92
CA GLY A 197 6.56 13.73 -25.07
C GLY A 197 5.13 13.43 -25.55
N MET A 198 4.47 12.38 -25.04
CA MET A 198 3.12 11.95 -25.37
C MET A 198 2.37 11.53 -24.11
N SER A 199 1.04 11.65 -24.12
CA SER A 199 0.22 11.17 -23.01
C SER A 199 0.30 9.64 -22.84
N PRO A 200 0.12 9.11 -21.62
CA PRO A 200 0.17 7.67 -21.37
C PRO A 200 -0.75 6.85 -22.30
N PHE A 201 -1.96 7.35 -22.57
CA PHE A 201 -2.89 6.73 -23.52
C PHE A 201 -2.30 6.58 -24.94
N ARG A 202 -1.74 7.67 -25.50
CA ARG A 202 -1.13 7.62 -26.84
C ARG A 202 0.07 6.68 -26.88
N ARG A 203 0.84 6.62 -25.79
CA ARG A 203 1.96 5.70 -25.65
C ARG A 203 1.49 4.24 -25.61
N ALA A 204 0.45 3.95 -24.84
CA ALA A 204 -0.13 2.61 -24.75
C ALA A 204 -0.54 2.10 -26.14
N ILE A 205 -1.22 2.94 -26.92
CA ILE A 205 -1.62 2.62 -28.29
C ILE A 205 -0.41 2.36 -29.18
N ARG A 206 0.60 3.25 -29.15
CA ARG A 206 1.79 3.14 -29.99
C ARG A 206 2.62 1.90 -29.66
N HIS A 207 2.81 1.60 -28.38
CA HIS A 207 3.57 0.43 -27.94
C HIS A 207 2.84 -0.89 -28.22
N GLY A 208 1.51 -0.92 -28.07
CA GLY A 208 0.71 -2.10 -28.37
C GLY A 208 0.48 -2.36 -29.85
N ASN A 209 0.75 -1.38 -30.72
CA ASN A 209 0.26 -1.35 -32.10
C ASN A 209 -1.27 -1.52 -32.18
N ASN A 210 -1.98 -0.95 -31.20
CA ASN A 210 -3.41 -1.17 -30.99
C ASN A 210 -4.30 -0.15 -31.69
N SER A 211 -3.81 0.50 -32.75
CA SER A 211 -4.59 1.46 -33.54
C SER A 211 -4.83 0.91 -34.94
N ARG A 212 -6.09 0.93 -35.37
CA ARG A 212 -6.48 0.59 -36.75
C ARG A 212 -7.21 1.77 -37.39
N ILE A 213 -6.87 2.09 -38.63
CA ILE A 213 -7.63 3.05 -39.44
C ILE A 213 -8.88 2.33 -39.96
N VAL A 214 -10.06 2.89 -39.69
CA VAL A 214 -11.36 2.30 -40.07
C VAL A 214 -12.00 3.03 -41.24
N SER A 215 -11.71 4.33 -41.39
CA SER A 215 -12.05 5.09 -42.58
C SER A 215 -10.96 6.10 -42.91
N GLN A 216 -10.81 6.38 -44.19
CA GLN A 216 -9.86 7.34 -44.71
C GLN A 216 -10.49 8.06 -45.90
N GLU A 217 -10.69 9.36 -45.77
CA GLU A 217 -11.27 10.21 -46.81
C GLU A 217 -10.29 11.32 -47.16
N GLN A 218 -10.09 11.57 -48.46
CA GLN A 218 -9.39 12.77 -48.92
C GLN A 218 -10.42 13.86 -49.18
N ASN A 219 -10.25 15.01 -48.53
CA ASN A 219 -11.10 16.15 -48.80
C ASN A 219 -10.69 16.84 -50.11
N ALA A 220 -11.54 17.76 -50.60
CA ALA A 220 -11.32 18.50 -51.84
C ALA A 220 -10.01 19.32 -51.86
N ASN A 221 -9.41 19.56 -50.69
CA ASN A 221 -8.15 20.29 -50.52
C ASN A 221 -6.93 19.34 -50.44
N GLY A 222 -7.11 18.04 -50.65
CA GLY A 222 -6.04 17.03 -50.62
C GLY A 222 -5.62 16.58 -49.21
N PHE A 223 -6.27 17.06 -48.14
CA PHE A 223 -6.01 16.55 -46.79
C PHE A 223 -6.68 15.20 -46.59
N THR A 224 -5.94 14.27 -46.01
CA THR A 224 -6.46 12.95 -45.66
C THR A 224 -6.96 12.94 -44.23
N LEU A 225 -8.28 12.82 -44.07
CA LEU A 225 -8.95 12.61 -42.80
C LEU A 225 -9.00 11.10 -42.55
N SER A 226 -8.53 10.66 -41.39
CA SER A 226 -8.60 9.24 -41.00
C SER A 226 -9.28 9.09 -39.66
N VAL A 227 -10.19 8.12 -39.56
CA VAL A 227 -10.80 7.70 -38.31
C VAL A 227 -10.02 6.50 -37.78
N GLN A 228 -9.44 6.64 -36.60
CA GLN A 228 -8.71 5.56 -35.92
C GLN A 228 -9.57 4.95 -34.82
N GLN A 229 -9.61 3.63 -34.80
CA GLN A 229 -10.15 2.83 -33.70
C GLN A 229 -9.01 2.29 -32.86
N PHE A 230 -9.16 2.35 -31.55
CA PHE A 230 -8.15 1.90 -30.59
C PHE A 230 -8.64 0.65 -29.86
N SER A 231 -7.84 -0.41 -29.92
CA SER A 231 -8.03 -1.65 -29.16
C SER A 231 -7.43 -1.52 -27.77
N ARG A 232 -8.01 -2.23 -26.80
CA ARG A 232 -7.43 -2.32 -25.45
C ARG A 232 -6.14 -3.15 -25.48
N TRP A 233 -5.22 -2.86 -24.58
CA TRP A 233 -4.03 -3.68 -24.34
C TRP A 233 -4.20 -4.49 -23.04
N GLY A 234 -3.38 -5.54 -22.83
CA GLY A 234 -3.61 -6.46 -21.71
C GLY A 234 -4.84 -7.34 -21.93
N CYS A 235 -5.05 -7.76 -23.19
CA CYS A 235 -6.05 -8.75 -23.60
C CYS A 235 -5.41 -9.56 -24.73
N ASP A 236 -5.71 -10.85 -24.81
CA ASP A 236 -5.46 -11.60 -26.03
C ASP A 236 -6.50 -11.18 -27.07
N GLY A 237 -6.03 -10.66 -28.21
CA GLY A 237 -6.88 -10.11 -29.27
C GLY A 237 -6.68 -8.62 -29.58
N SER A 238 -5.47 -8.07 -29.37
CA SER A 238 -5.05 -6.98 -30.27
C SER A 238 -5.10 -7.53 -31.71
N PRO A 239 -5.87 -6.89 -32.62
CA PRO A 239 -6.01 -7.38 -33.99
C PRO A 239 -4.70 -7.39 -34.76
#